data_AF-L1JQN3-F1
#
_entry.id   AF-L1JQN3-F1
#
_cell.length_a   1.000
_cell.length_b   1.000
_cell.length_c   1.000
_cell.angle_alpha   90.00
_cell.angle_beta   90.00
_cell.angle_gamma   90.00
#
_symmetry.space_group_name_H-M   'P 1'
#
loop_
_entity.id
_entity.type
_entity.pdbx_description
1 polymer ?
#
loop_
_entity_poly.entity_id
_entity_poly.type
_entity_poly.pdbx_seq_one_letter_code
_entity_poly.pdbx_strand_id
1 'polypeptide(L)'
;VRLCSIDYHMSYPVEGLDVIESRYMGERLQRVPILRIFGITSEGQKACVHLHRAFPYLYVPVLEQWCSLAPAQLDSRIKQLAKSMDMALKELDAASSMDQEREGGDRGRRKPKQHVLKAQVLRGTPFYGCHLSQQLFVKI
;
A
#
# COMPACT_ATOMS: atom_id res chain seq x y z
N VAL A 1 -22.60 -2.97 -13.67
CA VAL A 1 -22.06 -1.73 -14.29
C VAL A 1 -21.05 -2.14 -15.34
N ARG A 2 -21.23 -1.76 -16.61
CA ARG A 2 -20.24 -1.96 -17.67
C ARG A 2 -19.11 -0.94 -17.49
N LEU A 3 -17.87 -1.41 -17.45
CA LEU A 3 -16.70 -0.58 -17.21
C LEU A 3 -16.38 0.29 -18.43
N CYS A 4 -16.33 1.60 -18.24
CA CYS A 4 -15.96 2.57 -19.29
C CYS A 4 -14.63 3.26 -18.99
N SER A 5 -14.44 3.70 -17.74
CA SER A 5 -13.20 4.34 -17.29
C SER A 5 -12.94 4.04 -15.82
N ILE A 6 -11.66 4.05 -15.43
CA ILE A 6 -11.22 3.87 -14.05
C ILE A 6 -10.24 4.99 -13.72
N ASP A 7 -10.39 5.57 -12.55
CA ASP A 7 -9.34 6.38 -11.93
C ASP A 7 -9.18 6.03 -10.45
N TYR A 8 -8.21 6.65 -9.79
CA TYR A 8 -8.03 6.52 -8.34
C TYR A 8 -7.79 7.89 -7.71
N HIS A 9 -8.17 8.03 -6.44
CA HIS A 9 -7.79 9.17 -5.62
C HIS A 9 -7.56 8.76 -4.17
N MET A 10 -6.89 9.61 -3.41
CA MET A 10 -6.66 9.39 -1.98
C MET A 10 -7.72 10.15 -1.16
N SER A 11 -8.46 9.44 -0.32
CA SER A 11 -9.50 10.02 0.54
C SER A 11 -9.27 9.69 2.02
N TYR A 12 -9.97 10.37 2.93
CA TYR A 12 -9.98 9.98 4.34
C TYR A 12 -10.69 8.63 4.51
N PRO A 13 -10.19 7.73 5.36
CA PRO A 13 -10.83 6.43 5.57
C PRO A 13 -12.25 6.57 6.15
N VAL A 14 -13.21 5.82 5.59
CA VAL A 14 -14.58 5.76 6.08
C VAL A 14 -14.77 4.55 6.98
N GLU A 15 -15.30 4.76 8.19
CA GLU A 15 -15.57 3.68 9.15
C GLU A 15 -16.59 2.67 8.58
N GLY A 16 -16.33 1.37 8.76
CA GLY A 16 -17.12 0.28 8.17
C GLY A 16 -16.72 -0.11 6.75
N LEU A 17 -16.29 0.85 5.91
CA LEU A 17 -15.90 0.60 4.51
C LEU A 17 -14.39 0.45 4.31
N ASP A 18 -13.57 1.17 5.04
CA ASP A 18 -12.11 1.20 4.87
C ASP A 18 -11.36 0.55 6.02
N VAL A 19 -10.04 0.41 5.85
CA VAL A 19 -9.12 0.09 6.94
C VAL A 19 -8.81 1.40 7.65
N ILE A 20 -9.03 1.46 8.96
CA ILE A 20 -8.83 2.68 9.75
C ILE A 20 -7.45 2.73 10.38
N GLU A 21 -6.92 1.56 10.76
CA GLU A 21 -5.65 1.45 11.48
C GLU A 21 -4.74 0.42 10.82
N SER A 22 -3.45 0.74 10.84
CA SER A 22 -2.41 -0.17 10.39
C SER A 22 -2.11 -1.22 11.46
N ARG A 23 -2.16 -2.50 11.08
CA ARG A 23 -1.74 -3.59 11.99
C ARG A 23 -0.23 -3.57 12.31
N TYR A 24 0.59 -2.86 11.53
CA TYR A 24 2.04 -2.84 11.70
C TYR A 24 2.52 -1.70 12.57
N MET A 25 1.87 -0.53 12.43
CA MET A 25 2.26 0.67 13.17
C MET A 25 1.32 1.00 14.33
N GLY A 26 0.11 0.42 14.37
CA GLY A 26 -0.91 0.80 15.35
C GLY A 26 -1.40 2.25 15.20
N GLU A 27 -1.09 2.87 14.05
CA GLU A 27 -1.44 4.25 13.75
C GLU A 27 -2.69 4.32 12.87
N ARG A 28 -3.49 5.37 13.07
CA ARG A 28 -4.67 5.67 12.27
C ARG A 28 -4.26 6.21 10.91
N LEU A 29 -4.72 5.56 9.85
CA LEU A 29 -4.48 5.96 8.47
C LEU A 29 -5.08 7.33 8.21
N GLN A 30 -4.29 8.21 7.59
CA GLN A 30 -4.76 9.55 7.20
C GLN A 30 -5.41 9.53 5.81
N ARG A 31 -4.96 8.64 4.92
CA ARG A 31 -5.44 8.53 3.55
C ARG A 31 -5.48 7.08 3.11
N VAL A 32 -6.48 6.71 2.32
CA VAL A 32 -6.62 5.41 1.66
C VAL A 32 -6.95 5.59 0.17
N PRO A 33 -6.48 4.67 -0.69
CA PRO A 33 -6.80 4.70 -2.11
C PRO A 33 -8.24 4.25 -2.34
N ILE A 34 -9.01 5.05 -3.07
CA ILE A 34 -10.34 4.71 -3.56
C ILE A 34 -10.30 4.69 -5.08
N LEU A 35 -10.64 3.53 -5.64
CA LEU A 35 -10.82 3.38 -7.09
C LEU A 35 -12.23 3.83 -7.47
N ARG A 36 -12.34 4.68 -8.49
CA ARG A 36 -13.65 5.06 -9.05
C ARG A 36 -13.81 4.41 -10.40
N ILE A 37 -14.91 3.67 -10.54
CA ILE A 37 -15.28 3.00 -11.79
C ILE A 37 -16.47 3.73 -12.36
N PHE A 38 -16.27 4.36 -13.51
CA PHE A 38 -17.32 5.02 -14.27
C PHE A 38 -17.86 4.06 -15.33
N GLY A 39 -19.18 3.97 -15.41
CA GLY A 39 -19.81 3.01 -16.29
C GLY A 39 -21.31 3.20 -16.47
N ILE A 40 -21.93 2.22 -17.11
CA ILE A 40 -23.37 2.23 -17.43
C ILE A 40 -24.04 0.99 -16.78
N THR A 41 -25.19 1.17 -16.15
CA THR A 41 -26.00 0.05 -15.60
C THR A 41 -26.66 -0.75 -16.72
N SER A 42 -27.24 -1.92 -16.41
CA SER A 42 -28.02 -2.69 -17.39
C SER A 42 -29.20 -1.91 -17.95
N GLU A 43 -29.70 -0.93 -17.18
CA GLU A 43 -30.81 -0.04 -17.55
C GLU A 43 -30.35 1.21 -18.32
N GLY A 44 -29.05 1.34 -18.63
CA GLY A 44 -28.55 2.48 -19.42
C GLY A 44 -28.19 3.73 -18.61
N GLN A 45 -28.32 3.71 -17.27
CA GLN A 45 -27.98 4.86 -16.43
C GLN A 45 -26.47 4.97 -16.22
N LYS A 46 -25.94 6.20 -16.19
CA LYS A 46 -24.54 6.45 -15.80
C LYS A 46 -24.38 6.19 -14.30
N ALA A 47 -23.36 5.43 -13.94
CA ALA A 47 -23.03 5.09 -12.56
C ALA A 47 -21.54 5.37 -12.27
N CYS A 48 -21.28 5.81 -11.04
CA CYS A 48 -19.94 5.89 -10.47
C CYS A 48 -19.90 4.96 -9.25
N VAL A 49 -18.99 3.99 -9.26
CA VAL A 49 -18.80 3.06 -8.15
C VAL A 49 -17.49 3.35 -7.45
N HIS A 50 -17.55 3.57 -6.14
CA HIS A 50 -16.36 3.69 -5.30
C HIS A 50 -15.99 2.33 -4.74
N LEU A 51 -14.81 1.84 -5.11
CA LEU A 51 -14.27 0.59 -4.61
C LEU A 51 -13.26 0.88 -3.51
N HIS A 52 -13.61 0.44 -2.31
CA HIS A 52 -12.82 0.57 -1.09
C HIS A 52 -11.89 -0.65 -0.91
N ARG A 53 -10.81 -0.48 -0.14
CA ARG A 53 -9.85 -1.54 0.24
C ARG A 53 -9.05 -2.20 -0.92
N ALA A 54 -8.98 -1.58 -2.08
CA ALA A 54 -8.07 -1.99 -3.14
C ALA A 54 -6.71 -1.29 -3.00
N PHE A 55 -5.85 -1.85 -2.16
CA PHE A 55 -4.49 -1.35 -1.96
C PHE A 55 -3.54 -1.93 -3.02
N PRO A 56 -2.66 -1.09 -3.59
CA PRO A 56 -1.57 -1.60 -4.43
C PRO A 56 -0.62 -2.44 -3.60
N TYR A 57 0.02 -3.42 -4.24
CA TYR A 57 0.98 -4.29 -3.59
C TYR A 57 2.10 -4.69 -4.56
N LEU A 58 3.24 -5.06 -3.99
CA LEU A 58 4.38 -5.63 -4.71
C LEU A 58 4.90 -6.87 -3.99
N TYR A 59 5.67 -7.70 -4.71
CA TYR A 59 6.32 -8.87 -4.15
C TYR A 59 7.83 -8.68 -4.15
N VAL A 60 8.46 -8.89 -3.01
CA VAL A 60 9.92 -8.90 -2.87
C VAL A 60 10.37 -10.32 -2.49
N PRO A 61 11.34 -10.93 -3.18
CA PRO A 61 11.87 -12.24 -2.79
C PRO A 61 12.50 -12.15 -1.40
N VAL A 62 12.26 -13.16 -0.57
CA VAL A 62 12.93 -13.30 0.73
C VAL A 62 14.37 -13.71 0.48
N LEU A 63 15.30 -13.05 1.17
CA LEU A 63 16.72 -13.38 1.08
C LEU A 63 16.98 -14.81 1.56
N GLU A 64 17.88 -15.54 0.91
CA GLU A 64 18.15 -16.95 1.23
C GLU A 64 18.50 -17.17 2.70
N GLN A 65 19.27 -16.24 3.29
CA GLN A 65 19.62 -16.28 4.72
C GLN A 65 18.43 -16.15 5.69
N TRP A 66 17.26 -15.71 5.21
CA TRP A 66 16.05 -15.58 6.02
C TRP A 66 15.11 -16.78 5.87
N CYS A 67 15.30 -17.61 4.84
CA CYS A 67 14.46 -18.77 4.57
C CYS A 67 14.55 -19.85 5.65
N SER A 68 15.68 -19.93 6.36
CA SER A 68 15.91 -20.88 7.46
C SER A 68 15.52 -20.34 8.85
N LEU A 69 15.05 -19.09 8.93
CA LEU A 69 14.66 -18.48 10.21
C LEU A 69 13.37 -19.08 10.76
N ALA A 70 13.24 -19.09 12.09
CA ALA A 70 11.98 -19.42 12.74
C ALA A 70 10.89 -18.39 12.34
N PRO A 71 9.61 -18.79 12.23
CA PRO A 71 8.53 -17.90 11.78
C PRO A 71 8.46 -16.55 12.53
N ALA A 72 8.64 -16.58 13.85
CA ALA A 72 8.63 -15.37 14.68
C ALA A 72 9.80 -14.41 14.36
N GLN A 73 10.98 -14.95 14.05
CA GLN A 73 12.14 -14.16 13.67
C GLN A 73 11.96 -13.55 12.28
N LEU A 74 11.42 -14.33 11.33
CA LEU A 74 11.09 -13.86 9.99
C LEU A 74 10.09 -12.71 10.02
N ASP A 75 9.01 -12.85 10.79
CA ASP A 75 8.01 -11.79 11.00
C ASP A 75 8.64 -10.53 11.60
N SER A 76 9.55 -10.66 12.55
CA SER A 76 10.28 -9.52 13.12
C SER A 76 11.14 -8.82 12.07
N ARG A 77 11.83 -9.56 11.19
CA ARG A 77 12.64 -8.97 10.09
C ARG A 77 11.77 -8.26 9.07
N ILE A 78 10.61 -8.79 8.75
CA ILE A 78 9.67 -8.18 7.80
C ILE A 78 9.06 -6.91 8.38
N LYS A 79 8.72 -6.90 9.68
CA LYS A 79 8.30 -5.67 10.37
C LYS A 79 9.40 -4.61 10.34
N GLN A 80 10.66 -4.99 10.53
CA GLN A 80 11.79 -4.07 10.43
C GLN A 80 11.93 -3.51 9.00
N LEU A 81 11.81 -4.35 7.97
CA LEU A 81 11.84 -3.94 6.56
C LEU A 81 10.71 -2.95 6.23
N ALA A 82 9.48 -3.28 6.62
CA ALA A 82 8.33 -2.40 6.41
C ALA A 82 8.54 -1.03 7.08
N LYS A 83 9.09 -1.02 8.30
CA LYS A 83 9.40 0.22 9.03
C LYS A 83 10.51 1.03 8.37
N SER A 84 11.58 0.39 7.89
CA SER A 84 12.65 1.10 7.19
C SER A 84 12.18 1.71 5.89
N MET A 85 11.33 1.01 5.12
CA MET A 85 10.74 1.55 3.89
C MET A 85 9.83 2.75 4.18
N ASP A 86 9.00 2.65 5.20
CA ASP A 86 8.10 3.75 5.59
C ASP A 86 8.86 4.99 6.04
N MET A 87 9.95 4.82 6.82
CA MET A 87 10.82 5.94 7.22
C MET A 87 11.53 6.57 6.01
N ALA A 88 12.11 5.77 5.12
CA ALA A 88 12.79 6.30 3.93
C ALA A 88 11.84 7.09 3.01
N LEU A 89 10.60 6.63 2.85
CA LEU A 89 9.59 7.34 2.07
C LEU A 89 9.11 8.62 2.77
N LYS A 90 8.97 8.61 4.09
CA LYS A 90 8.67 9.82 4.87
C LYS A 90 9.76 10.89 4.71
N GLU A 91 11.03 10.48 4.71
CA GLU A 91 12.17 11.38 4.49
C GLU A 91 12.16 11.95 3.07
N LEU A 92 11.85 11.13 2.06
CA LEU A 92 11.71 11.58 0.67
C LEU A 92 10.55 12.56 0.49
N ASP A 93 9.38 12.25 1.07
CA ASP A 93 8.23 13.14 1.06
C ASP A 93 8.56 14.47 1.74
N ALA A 94 9.25 14.44 2.90
CA ALA A 94 9.67 15.63 3.63
C ALA A 94 10.63 16.51 2.80
N ALA A 95 11.61 15.90 2.12
CA ALA A 95 12.53 16.62 1.23
C ALA A 95 11.77 17.29 0.08
N SER A 96 10.85 16.57 -0.58
CA SER A 96 10.05 17.12 -1.67
C SER A 96 9.10 18.24 -1.23
N SER A 97 8.64 18.21 0.02
CA SER A 97 7.81 19.28 0.58
C SER A 97 8.61 20.54 0.92
N MET A 98 9.89 20.45 1.32
CA MET A 98 10.73 21.63 1.55
C MET A 98 10.95 22.45 0.28
N ASP A 99 11.05 21.80 -0.88
CA ASP A 99 11.17 22.49 -2.17
C ASP A 99 9.87 23.22 -2.55
N GLN A 100 8.70 22.65 -2.24
CA GLN A 100 7.39 23.29 -2.47
C GLN A 100 7.05 24.38 -1.43
N GLU A 101 7.59 24.30 -0.21
CA GLU A 101 7.40 25.32 0.83
C GLU A 101 8.11 26.64 0.50
N ARG A 102 9.15 26.62 -0.35
CA ARG A 102 9.76 27.84 -0.90
C ARG A 102 8.81 28.65 -1.80
N GLU A 103 7.73 28.03 -2.31
CA GLU A 103 6.74 28.66 -3.20
C GLU A 103 5.43 29.10 -2.49
N GLY A 104 5.39 29.14 -1.16
CA GLY A 104 4.33 29.87 -0.42
C GLY A 104 3.08 29.06 -0.01
N GLY A 105 3.23 27.76 0.27
CA GLY A 105 2.15 26.90 0.77
C GLY A 105 1.86 26.99 2.28
N ASP A 106 0.61 26.72 2.65
CA ASP A 106 0.01 26.74 4.00
C ASP A 106 0.79 25.97 5.09
N ARG A 107 0.97 26.59 6.27
CA ARG A 107 1.81 26.17 7.42
C ARG A 107 1.16 25.09 8.30
N GLY A 108 0.29 24.26 7.75
CA GLY A 108 -0.32 23.17 8.48
C GLY A 108 0.73 22.09 8.78
N ARG A 109 0.93 21.73 10.05
CA ARG A 109 1.76 20.59 10.48
C ARG A 109 1.20 19.30 9.88
N ARG A 110 1.57 18.99 8.65
CA ARG A 110 1.16 17.77 7.93
C ARG A 110 1.66 16.57 8.73
N LYS A 111 0.72 15.75 9.21
CA LYS A 111 1.09 14.48 9.85
C LYS A 111 1.83 13.61 8.83
N PRO A 112 2.90 12.91 9.25
CA PRO A 112 3.67 12.08 8.34
C PRO A 112 2.74 11.02 7.72
N LYS A 113 2.80 10.89 6.40
CA LYS A 113 1.99 9.90 5.69
C LYS A 113 2.54 8.51 6.00
N GLN A 114 1.65 7.55 6.19
CA GLN A 114 2.02 6.14 6.24
C GLN A 114 1.98 5.57 4.82
N HIS A 115 3.05 4.92 4.40
CA HIS A 115 3.21 4.37 3.05
C HIS A 115 2.97 2.86 3.02
N VAL A 116 3.40 2.12 4.05
CA VAL A 116 3.25 0.65 4.09
C VAL A 116 2.08 0.27 4.99
N LEU A 117 1.06 -0.40 4.43
CA LEU A 117 -0.09 -0.88 5.21
C LEU A 117 0.16 -2.23 5.86
N LYS A 118 0.67 -3.20 5.09
CA LYS A 118 0.80 -4.59 5.51
C LYS A 118 1.93 -5.29 4.74
N ALA A 119 2.68 -6.16 5.42
CA ALA A 119 3.75 -6.96 4.80
C ALA A 119 3.63 -8.44 5.17
N GLN A 120 3.28 -9.31 4.22
CA GLN A 120 2.95 -10.73 4.47
C GLN A 120 3.84 -11.69 3.67
N VAL A 121 4.32 -12.75 4.31
CA VAL A 121 5.05 -13.83 3.64
C VAL A 121 4.10 -14.75 2.88
N LEU A 122 4.44 -15.06 1.64
CA LEU A 122 3.74 -15.97 0.76
C LEU A 122 4.75 -16.85 0.01
N ARG A 123 4.27 -17.99 -0.48
CA ARG A 123 5.04 -18.82 -1.43
C ARG A 123 4.58 -18.50 -2.85
N GLY A 124 5.52 -18.41 -3.77
CA GLY A 124 5.25 -18.14 -5.17
C GLY A 124 6.34 -18.71 -6.07
N THR A 125 6.06 -18.75 -7.37
CA THR A 125 7.04 -19.12 -8.39
C THR A 125 7.28 -17.90 -9.27
N PRO A 126 8.53 -17.44 -9.44
CA PRO A 126 8.82 -16.36 -10.38
C PRO A 126 8.37 -16.74 -11.79
N PHE A 127 7.76 -15.80 -12.50
CA PHE A 127 7.34 -16.02 -13.88
C PHE A 127 8.54 -16.13 -14.85
N TYR A 128 9.59 -15.34 -14.60
CA TYR A 128 10.78 -15.34 -15.44
C TYR A 128 11.80 -16.37 -14.96
N GLY A 129 12.22 -17.25 -15.87
CA GLY A 129 13.18 -18.34 -15.61
C GLY A 129 12.53 -19.71 -15.45
N CYS A 130 13.34 -20.77 -15.44
CA CYS A 130 12.87 -22.13 -15.18
C CYS A 130 13.07 -22.45 -13.69
N HIS A 131 11.98 -22.41 -12.91
CA HIS A 131 12.02 -22.65 -11.47
C HIS A 131 11.32 -23.97 -11.16
N LEU A 132 12.07 -24.92 -10.58
CA LEU A 132 11.56 -26.25 -10.20
C LEU A 132 10.85 -26.24 -8.84
N SER A 133 11.06 -25.20 -8.03
CA SER A 133 10.55 -25.08 -6.67
C SER A 133 9.98 -23.70 -6.38
N GLN A 134 9.00 -23.65 -5.48
CA GLN A 134 8.46 -22.38 -4.96
C GLN A 134 9.48 -21.67 -4.07
N GLN A 135 9.48 -20.35 -4.14
CA GLN A 135 10.29 -19.45 -3.32
C GLN A 135 9.40 -18.64 -2.38
N LEU A 136 10.01 -18.07 -1.33
CA LEU A 136 9.31 -17.19 -0.41
C LEU A 136 9.37 -15.75 -0.91
N PHE A 137 8.23 -15.06 -0.82
CA PHE A 137 8.06 -13.66 -1.17
C PHE A 137 7.38 -12.91 -0.04
N VAL A 138 7.72 -11.65 0.13
CA VAL A 138 6.98 -10.70 0.98
C VAL A 138 6.08 -9.87 0.07
N LYS A 139 4.78 -9.96 0.30
CA LYS A 139 3.77 -9.06 -0.26
C LYS A 139 3.69 -7.81 0.61
N ILE A 140 4.12 -6.68 0.06
CA ILE A 140 4.09 -5.36 0.70
C ILE A 140 2.96 -4.55 0.07
#